data_AF-A0A925I618-F1
#
_entry.id   AF-A0A925I618-F1
#
_cell.length_a   1.000
_cell.length_b   1.000
_cell.length_c   1.000
_cell.angle_alpha   90.00
_cell.angle_beta   90.00
_cell.angle_gamma   90.00
#
_symmetry.space_group_name_H-M   'P 1'
#
loop_
_entity.id
_entity.type
_entity.pdbx_description
1 polymer ?
#
loop_
_entity_poly.entity_id
_entity_poly.type
_entity_poly.pdbx_seq_one_letter_code
_entity_poly.pdbx_strand_id
1 'polypeptide(L)'
;KGEANFKLPCGANFDLAVSNYAKKKEVQAPPDNGAGGMRTLTYEPDMIDKAYAMAMSLAEQAALDLAIKSLPDTTFVKGSAMPVPATKDNFMSLTINMKDVDGNPLPDEVVKFTGKKRGKAIKGTADKNGKLVLYLPKGDRYTLDFIFTKNYLVSDVPYSKGTVTSELTVGYLGTKEILKRKKEEAERIVAEEKRLKEEKIAFEKECAARKLSIEEGYKRAAEELASDSRRNEEGKVVSKVIDRNKWSEKLIVCDLTGSMMPYASELALWYKLNYAKETNLQFVFFNDGDNKSNSEKKIGESGGIYYGKSEGLDKLTQLMAKVSAAGDGGDCPENNMEALIKGIKMATPYKELVMIVDNNAPVKDISLLKSFDKPVHIILCGCYNGLVLEDYLNIALKTKGTIHTIEEDIVKIAAMSEGQEVKIGTQTYRIMGGQFVRVSKA
;
A
#
# COMPACT_ATOMS: atom_id res chain seq x y z
N LYS A 1 7.82 40.47 2.42
CA LYS A 1 7.38 39.08 2.18
C LYS A 1 6.29 39.14 1.14
N GLY A 2 6.49 38.56 -0.04
CA GLY A 2 5.45 38.46 -1.07
C GLY A 2 4.55 37.28 -0.74
N GLU A 3 3.25 37.50 -0.69
CA GLU A 3 2.24 36.45 -0.51
C GLU A 3 1.41 36.39 -1.80
N ALA A 4 1.23 35.18 -2.34
CA ALA A 4 0.39 34.93 -3.50
C ALA A 4 -0.67 33.89 -3.12
N ASN A 5 -1.94 34.25 -3.31
CA ASN A 5 -3.07 33.43 -2.96
C ASN A 5 -3.74 32.88 -4.23
N PHE A 6 -3.84 31.56 -4.34
CA PHE A 6 -4.43 30.87 -5.48
C PHE A 6 -5.67 30.10 -5.04
N LYS A 7 -6.76 30.21 -5.79
CA LYS A 7 -7.91 29.30 -5.70
C LYS A 7 -7.73 28.23 -6.77
N LEU A 8 -7.54 26.99 -6.34
CA LEU A 8 -7.25 25.87 -7.22
C LEU A 8 -8.39 24.85 -7.18
N PRO A 9 -8.74 24.22 -8.33
CA PRO A 9 -9.60 23.04 -8.36
C PRO A 9 -9.14 21.95 -7.38
N CYS A 10 -10.07 21.41 -6.60
CA CYS A 10 -9.75 20.41 -5.57
C CYS A 10 -9.18 19.13 -6.20
N GLY A 11 -8.18 18.54 -5.54
CA GLY A 11 -7.58 17.26 -5.92
C GLY A 11 -6.75 17.26 -7.22
N ALA A 12 -6.57 18.41 -7.87
CA ALA A 12 -5.79 18.52 -9.10
C ALA A 12 -4.29 18.81 -8.81
N ASN A 13 -3.42 18.33 -9.70
CA ASN A 13 -2.00 18.63 -9.69
C ASN A 13 -1.69 19.86 -10.55
N PHE A 14 -0.82 20.72 -10.05
CA PHE A 14 -0.40 21.96 -10.70
C PHE A 14 1.12 22.07 -10.71
N ASP A 15 1.67 22.57 -11.81
CA ASP A 15 3.04 23.06 -11.84
C ASP A 15 3.09 24.47 -11.25
N LEU A 16 3.72 24.61 -10.10
CA LEU A 16 4.12 25.91 -9.57
C LEU A 16 5.42 26.35 -10.24
N ALA A 17 5.30 27.37 -11.09
CA ALA A 17 6.42 28.10 -11.68
C ALA A 17 6.55 29.48 -11.03
N VAL A 18 7.79 29.87 -10.73
CA VAL A 18 8.11 31.21 -10.25
C VAL A 18 8.90 31.92 -11.35
N SER A 19 8.49 33.14 -11.72
CA SER A 19 9.24 33.95 -12.70
C SER A 19 10.70 34.10 -12.24
N ASN A 20 11.65 33.96 -13.17
CA ASN A 20 13.08 33.96 -12.89
C ASN A 20 13.58 32.78 -12.01
N TYR A 21 12.83 31.68 -11.98
CA TYR A 21 13.25 30.43 -11.34
C TYR A 21 13.21 29.27 -12.33
N ALA A 22 14.33 28.57 -12.50
CA ALA A 22 14.48 27.53 -13.51
C ALA A 22 13.81 26.19 -13.14
N LYS A 23 13.45 25.96 -11.88
CA LYS A 23 12.86 24.70 -11.41
C LYS A 23 11.34 24.84 -11.25
N LYS A 24 10.59 23.88 -11.77
CA LYS A 24 9.15 23.74 -11.46
C LYS A 24 8.98 22.91 -10.20
N LYS A 25 7.94 23.16 -9.42
CA LYS A 25 7.50 22.29 -8.33
C LYS A 25 6.08 21.83 -8.59
N GLU A 26 5.82 20.55 -8.40
CA GLU A 26 4.46 20.03 -8.46
C GLU A 26 3.74 20.33 -7.13
N VAL A 27 2.50 20.79 -7.23
CA VAL A 27 1.62 21.10 -6.09
C VAL A 27 0.28 20.43 -6.32
N GLN A 28 -0.10 19.54 -5.41
CA GLN A 28 -1.44 18.97 -5.40
C GLN A 28 -2.36 19.83 -4.52
N ALA A 29 -3.48 20.28 -5.08
CA ALA A 29 -4.51 20.98 -4.34
C ALA A 29 -5.24 19.99 -3.41
N PRO A 30 -5.60 20.39 -2.17
CA PRO A 30 -6.38 19.54 -1.27
C PRO A 30 -7.67 19.03 -1.94
N PRO A 31 -8.10 17.80 -1.63
CA PRO A 31 -9.33 17.23 -2.20
C PRO A 31 -10.60 17.90 -1.64
N ASP A 32 -10.50 18.62 -0.53
CA ASP A 32 -11.64 19.15 0.20
C ASP A 32 -11.92 20.61 -0.11
N ASN A 33 -13.19 20.91 -0.39
CA ASN A 33 -13.64 22.28 -0.65
C ASN A 33 -13.45 23.14 0.61
N GLY A 34 -12.76 24.28 0.47
CA GLY A 34 -12.41 25.16 1.59
C GLY A 34 -11.14 24.77 2.34
N ALA A 35 -10.51 23.63 2.04
CA ALA A 35 -9.19 23.29 2.59
C ALA A 35 -8.10 24.14 1.93
N GLY A 36 -7.21 24.69 2.76
CA GLY A 36 -6.09 25.51 2.34
C GLY A 36 -4.75 24.84 2.62
N GLY A 37 -3.74 25.16 1.80
CA GLY A 37 -2.36 24.75 2.04
C GLY A 37 -1.44 25.95 1.91
N MET A 38 -0.55 26.15 2.89
CA MET A 38 0.49 27.17 2.79
C MET A 38 1.80 26.51 2.32
N ARG A 39 2.45 27.12 1.34
CA ARG A 39 3.76 26.69 0.83
C ARG A 39 4.71 27.89 0.89
N THR A 40 5.66 27.82 1.82
CA THR A 40 6.74 28.81 1.88
C THR A 40 7.82 28.42 0.88
N LEU A 41 8.03 29.27 -0.12
CA LEU A 41 9.15 29.16 -1.04
C LEU A 41 10.23 30.16 -0.64
N THR A 42 11.45 29.66 -0.49
CA THR A 42 12.65 30.48 -0.28
C THR A 42 13.54 30.33 -1.50
N TYR A 43 13.83 31.44 -2.17
CA TYR A 43 14.70 31.51 -3.34
C TYR A 43 15.49 32.81 -3.32
N GLU A 44 16.67 32.79 -3.92
CA GLU A 44 17.45 34.01 -4.13
C GLU A 44 16.92 34.80 -5.34
N PRO A 45 17.22 36.10 -5.45
CA PRO A 45 17.00 36.85 -6.70
C PRO A 45 17.83 36.26 -7.87
N ASP A 46 17.32 36.45 -9.09
CA ASP A 46 18.01 36.19 -10.38
C ASP A 46 18.52 34.76 -10.57
N MET A 47 17.74 33.77 -10.15
CA MET A 47 18.12 32.36 -10.17
C MET A 47 18.30 31.78 -11.58
N ILE A 48 17.64 32.34 -12.60
CA ILE A 48 17.90 31.96 -14.01
C ILE A 48 19.31 32.39 -14.42
N ASP A 49 19.68 33.65 -14.19
CA ASP A 49 21.01 34.16 -14.55
C ASP A 49 22.12 33.47 -13.75
N LYS A 50 21.87 33.20 -12.46
CA LYS A 50 22.77 32.38 -11.64
C LYS A 50 22.87 30.94 -12.15
N ALA A 51 21.77 30.33 -12.58
CA ALA A 51 21.80 29.00 -13.17
C ALA A 51 22.61 28.98 -14.48
N TYR A 52 22.50 30.01 -15.32
CA TYR A 52 23.34 30.17 -16.50
C TYR A 52 24.82 30.37 -16.15
N ALA A 53 25.13 31.23 -15.17
CA ALA A 53 26.50 31.47 -14.72
C ALA A 53 27.15 30.21 -14.12
N MET A 54 26.35 29.39 -13.45
CA MET A 54 26.78 28.13 -12.83
C MET A 54 26.70 26.95 -13.79
N ALA A 55 26.31 27.13 -15.05
CA ALA A 55 26.22 26.05 -16.01
C ALA A 55 27.62 25.53 -16.40
N MET A 56 27.79 24.21 -16.37
CA MET A 56 28.98 23.55 -16.91
C MET A 56 28.85 23.43 -18.43
N SER A 57 29.92 23.75 -19.15
CA SER A 57 30.09 23.44 -20.57
C SER A 57 30.08 21.93 -20.80
N LEU A 58 29.84 21.50 -22.04
CA LEU A 58 29.85 20.07 -22.39
C LEU A 58 31.20 19.39 -22.07
N ALA A 59 32.31 20.10 -22.25
CA ALA A 59 33.64 19.61 -21.91
C ALA A 59 33.81 19.40 -20.40
N GLU A 60 33.34 20.34 -19.58
CA GLU A 60 33.35 20.23 -18.12
C GLU A 60 32.44 19.08 -17.64
N GLN A 61 31.27 18.90 -18.25
CA GLN A 61 30.37 17.78 -17.95
C GLN A 61 31.01 16.43 -18.28
N ALA A 62 31.67 16.32 -19.44
CA ALA A 62 32.37 15.11 -19.86
C ALA A 62 33.56 14.78 -18.95
N ALA A 63 34.31 15.80 -18.51
CA ALA A 63 35.41 15.64 -17.56
C ALA A 63 34.91 15.14 -16.19
N LEU A 64 33.80 15.70 -15.69
CA LEU A 64 33.16 15.21 -14.47
C LEU A 64 32.71 13.76 -14.66
N ASP A 65 32.04 13.43 -15.75
CA ASP A 65 31.59 12.06 -16.03
C ASP A 65 32.73 11.05 -16.02
N LEU A 66 33.87 11.39 -16.63
CA LEU A 66 35.06 10.57 -16.63
C LEU A 66 35.63 10.38 -15.22
N ALA A 67 35.70 11.46 -14.43
CA ALA A 67 36.18 11.41 -13.05
C ALA A 67 35.28 10.57 -12.13
N ILE A 68 33.95 10.60 -12.33
CA ILE A 68 33.02 9.80 -11.54
C ILE A 68 33.03 8.34 -11.97
N LYS A 69 33.36 8.04 -13.23
CA LYS A 69 33.48 6.66 -13.73
C LYS A 69 34.54 5.86 -12.98
N SER A 70 35.64 6.50 -12.55
CA SER A 70 36.72 5.85 -11.81
C SER A 70 36.39 5.57 -10.33
N LEU A 71 35.27 6.09 -9.80
CA LEU A 71 34.83 5.76 -8.45
C LEU A 71 34.34 4.31 -8.36
N PRO A 72 34.41 3.68 -7.17
CA PRO A 72 33.79 2.37 -6.94
C PRO A 72 32.30 2.41 -7.28
N ASP A 73 31.75 1.28 -7.71
CA ASP A 73 30.31 1.17 -7.99
C ASP A 73 29.46 1.42 -6.74
N THR A 74 29.97 1.05 -5.57
CA THR A 74 29.40 1.46 -4.28
C THR A 74 30.48 2.02 -3.37
N THR A 75 30.30 3.26 -2.94
CA THR A 75 31.13 3.91 -1.93
C THR A 75 30.47 3.72 -0.55
N PHE A 76 31.22 3.15 0.39
CA PHE A 76 30.76 2.93 1.76
C PHE A 76 31.31 4.02 2.68
N VAL A 77 30.40 4.77 3.30
CA VAL A 77 30.73 5.82 4.24
C VAL A 77 31.05 5.21 5.59
N LYS A 78 32.26 5.47 6.11
CA LYS A 78 32.64 5.11 7.47
C LYS A 78 32.10 6.18 8.42
N GLY A 79 31.22 5.79 9.34
CA GLY A 79 30.52 6.72 10.23
C GLY A 79 29.37 7.47 9.54
N SER A 80 28.99 8.63 10.08
CA SER A 80 27.86 9.44 9.62
C SER A 80 28.27 10.65 8.77
N ALA A 81 29.55 10.80 8.45
CA ALA A 81 30.05 11.87 7.59
C ALA A 81 31.03 11.30 6.56
N MET A 82 30.66 11.39 5.29
CA MET A 82 31.53 11.05 4.18
C MET A 82 32.74 12.00 4.18
N PRO A 83 33.98 11.47 4.09
CA PRO A 83 35.16 12.31 3.93
C PRO A 83 35.02 13.22 2.71
N VAL A 84 35.54 14.44 2.81
CA VAL A 84 35.48 15.42 1.72
C VAL A 84 36.22 14.85 0.50
N PRO A 85 35.58 14.71 -0.69
CA PRO A 85 36.25 14.24 -1.88
C PRO A 85 37.35 15.20 -2.33
N ALA A 86 38.44 14.65 -2.89
CA ALA A 86 39.55 15.45 -3.42
C ALA A 86 39.09 16.48 -4.48
N THR A 87 38.10 16.13 -5.31
CA THR A 87 37.49 17.01 -6.31
C THR A 87 36.10 17.47 -5.88
N LYS A 88 36.03 18.20 -4.75
CA LYS A 88 34.77 18.63 -4.12
C LYS A 88 33.76 19.27 -5.08
N ASP A 89 34.21 20.05 -6.07
CA ASP A 89 33.32 20.73 -7.03
C ASP A 89 32.55 19.78 -7.96
N ASN A 90 32.99 18.52 -8.09
CA ASN A 90 32.24 17.50 -8.84
C ASN A 90 31.01 16.98 -8.07
N PHE A 91 30.86 17.36 -6.79
CA PHE A 91 29.86 16.82 -5.89
C PHE A 91 28.97 17.91 -5.29
N MET A 92 27.73 17.54 -4.97
CA MET A 92 26.87 18.27 -4.06
C MET A 92 27.06 17.71 -2.64
N SER A 93 27.33 18.57 -1.67
CA SER A 93 27.28 18.20 -0.25
C SER A 93 25.82 18.08 0.19
N LEU A 94 25.41 16.91 0.66
CA LEU A 94 24.07 16.64 1.14
C LEU A 94 24.12 16.34 2.64
N THR A 95 23.39 17.11 3.43
CA THR A 95 23.02 16.71 4.80
C THR A 95 21.63 16.11 4.76
N ILE A 96 21.48 14.86 5.18
CA ILE A 96 20.17 14.23 5.39
C ILE A 96 19.89 14.11 6.89
N ASN A 97 18.71 14.54 7.32
CA ASN A 97 18.17 14.37 8.66
C ASN A 97 16.99 13.39 8.59
N MET A 98 17.12 12.25 9.26
CA MET A 98 16.11 11.19 9.28
C MET A 98 15.35 11.23 10.59
N LYS A 99 14.02 11.20 10.49
CA LYS A 99 13.10 11.26 11.63
C LYS A 99 12.11 10.10 11.61
N ASP A 100 11.70 9.64 12.78
CA ASP A 100 10.69 8.60 12.94
C ASP A 100 9.28 9.16 12.69
N VAL A 101 8.25 8.33 12.92
CA VAL A 101 6.84 8.71 12.77
C VAL A 101 6.41 9.83 13.75
N ASP A 102 7.09 9.95 14.88
CA ASP A 102 6.82 10.95 15.93
C ASP A 102 7.70 12.19 15.79
N GLY A 103 8.61 12.20 14.80
CA GLY A 103 9.52 13.30 14.53
C GLY A 103 10.83 13.26 15.30
N ASN A 104 11.11 12.18 16.05
CA ASN A 104 12.37 11.99 16.75
C ASN A 104 13.48 11.56 15.78
N PRO A 105 14.75 11.82 16.09
CA PRO A 105 15.86 11.32 15.28
C PRO A 105 15.88 9.80 15.10
N LEU A 106 16.26 9.32 13.90
CA LEU A 106 16.47 7.90 13.61
C LEU A 106 17.96 7.52 13.63
N PRO A 107 18.52 7.09 14.77
CA PRO A 107 19.91 6.68 14.85
C PRO A 107 20.17 5.33 14.17
N ASP A 108 21.39 5.17 13.67
CA ASP A 108 21.89 3.93 13.02
C ASP A 108 21.12 3.53 11.75
N GLU A 109 20.28 4.41 11.20
CA GLU A 109 19.51 4.09 10.00
C GLU A 109 20.43 4.04 8.78
N VAL A 110 20.33 2.94 8.02
CA VAL A 110 21.20 2.69 6.87
C VAL A 110 20.47 3.09 5.60
N VAL A 111 21.09 3.98 4.84
CA VAL A 111 20.56 4.46 3.55
C VAL A 111 21.54 4.24 2.41
N LYS A 112 21.00 4.11 1.20
CA LYS A 112 21.76 4.03 -0.04
C LYS A 112 21.21 5.02 -1.05
N PHE A 113 22.05 5.91 -1.55
CA PHE A 113 21.75 6.74 -2.71
C PHE A 113 22.30 6.07 -3.96
N THR A 114 21.49 5.85 -4.99
CA THR A 114 21.92 5.23 -6.26
C THR A 114 21.63 6.17 -7.43
N GLY A 115 22.68 6.58 -8.16
CA GLY A 115 22.57 7.42 -9.36
C GLY A 115 22.03 6.63 -10.55
N LYS A 116 20.97 7.12 -11.20
CA LYS A 116 20.30 6.45 -12.32
C LYS A 116 21.10 6.54 -13.62
N LYS A 117 21.84 7.63 -13.85
CA LYS A 117 22.66 7.80 -15.07
C LYS A 117 23.91 6.94 -15.02
N ARG A 118 24.65 6.98 -13.90
CA ARG A 118 25.98 6.36 -13.81
C ARG A 118 26.03 5.05 -13.01
N GLY A 119 24.93 4.65 -12.37
CA GLY A 119 24.86 3.44 -11.55
C GLY A 119 25.70 3.49 -10.27
N LYS A 120 26.36 4.61 -9.97
CA LYS A 120 27.20 4.77 -8.78
C LYS A 120 26.33 4.94 -7.54
N ALA A 121 26.67 4.23 -6.49
CA ALA A 121 25.95 4.25 -5.23
C ALA A 121 26.81 4.73 -4.06
N ILE A 122 26.16 5.37 -3.08
CA ILE A 122 26.77 5.81 -1.83
C ILE A 122 25.90 5.27 -0.69
N LYS A 123 26.50 4.44 0.18
CA LYS A 123 25.83 3.84 1.33
C LYS A 123 26.41 4.39 2.62
N GLY A 124 25.55 4.83 3.53
CA GLY A 124 25.97 5.38 4.83
C GLY A 124 24.96 5.09 5.93
N THR A 125 25.36 5.42 7.16
CA THR A 125 24.58 5.17 8.38
C THR A 125 24.42 6.45 9.17
N ALA A 126 23.22 6.72 9.68
CA ALA A 126 22.92 7.89 10.50
C ALA A 126 23.70 7.90 11.83
N ASP A 127 24.04 9.09 12.34
CA ASP A 127 24.49 9.23 13.73
C ASP A 127 23.34 9.17 14.75
N LYS A 128 23.68 9.35 16.03
CA LYS A 128 22.72 9.40 17.14
C LYS A 128 21.61 10.46 17.00
N ASN A 129 21.81 11.47 16.16
CA ASN A 129 20.86 12.55 15.88
C ASN A 129 20.14 12.33 14.54
N GLY A 130 20.20 11.12 13.97
CA GLY A 130 19.56 10.81 12.70
C GLY A 130 20.18 11.53 11.50
N LYS A 131 21.40 12.06 11.65
CA LYS A 131 22.06 12.87 10.63
C LYS A 131 23.09 12.05 9.87
N LEU A 132 23.16 12.27 8.57
CA LEU A 132 24.20 11.73 7.69
C LEU A 132 24.63 12.79 6.67
N VAL A 133 25.94 12.94 6.48
CA VAL A 133 26.52 13.89 5.51
C VAL A 133 27.17 13.12 4.37
N LEU A 134 26.77 13.41 3.13
CA LEU A 134 27.19 12.72 1.91
C LEU A 134 27.67 13.72 0.86
N TYR A 135 28.41 13.21 -0.13
CA TYR A 135 28.77 13.94 -1.35
C TYR A 135 28.23 13.21 -2.57
N LEU A 136 27.16 13.73 -3.17
CA LEU A 136 26.53 13.13 -4.35
C LEU A 136 27.15 13.72 -5.63
N PRO A 137 27.70 12.90 -6.55
CA PRO A 137 28.17 13.37 -7.85
C PRO A 137 27.11 14.17 -8.61
N LYS A 138 27.50 15.31 -9.18
CA LYS A 138 26.59 16.14 -9.98
C LYS A 138 26.30 15.53 -11.34
N GLY A 139 25.25 16.00 -11.99
CA GLY A 139 24.80 15.51 -13.29
C GLY A 139 24.09 14.16 -13.25
N ASP A 140 23.46 13.81 -12.13
CA ASP A 140 22.73 12.56 -11.96
C ASP A 140 21.37 12.77 -11.29
N ARG A 141 20.54 11.73 -11.34
CA ARG A 141 19.29 11.59 -10.60
C ARG A 141 19.45 10.45 -9.62
N TYR A 142 19.34 10.73 -8.32
CA TYR A 142 19.55 9.73 -7.27
C TYR A 142 18.23 9.20 -6.72
N THR A 143 18.17 7.89 -6.49
CA THR A 143 17.17 7.29 -5.60
C THR A 143 17.74 7.05 -4.22
N LEU A 144 17.01 7.49 -3.20
CA LEU A 144 17.23 7.13 -1.79
C LEU A 144 16.52 5.81 -1.50
N ASP A 145 17.28 4.82 -1.03
CA ASP A 145 16.80 3.53 -0.56
C ASP A 145 17.08 3.37 0.94
N PHE A 146 16.09 2.88 1.67
CA PHE A 146 16.27 2.29 3.00
C PHE A 146 16.46 0.77 2.88
N ILE A 147 16.72 0.10 4.00
CA ILE A 147 16.85 -1.37 4.04
C ILE A 147 15.57 -2.02 3.49
N PHE A 148 14.40 -1.64 3.99
CA PHE A 148 13.11 -2.25 3.64
C PHE A 148 12.32 -1.51 2.56
N THR A 149 12.67 -0.26 2.24
CA THR A 149 11.92 0.55 1.27
C THR A 149 12.85 1.03 0.16
N LYS A 150 12.56 0.64 -1.08
CA LYS A 150 13.35 1.01 -2.27
C LYS A 150 12.70 2.16 -3.02
N ASN A 151 13.51 3.01 -3.65
CA ASN A 151 13.11 4.21 -4.36
C ASN A 151 12.22 5.13 -3.49
N TYR A 152 12.57 5.26 -2.21
CA TYR A 152 11.80 6.04 -1.23
C TYR A 152 11.67 7.52 -1.65
N LEU A 153 12.75 8.10 -2.16
CA LEU A 153 12.76 9.46 -2.69
C LEU A 153 13.65 9.53 -3.93
N VAL A 154 13.27 10.37 -4.89
CA VAL A 154 14.10 10.73 -6.05
C VAL A 154 14.59 12.17 -5.90
N SER A 155 15.88 12.42 -6.09
CA SER A 155 16.48 13.75 -6.03
C SER A 155 17.37 14.03 -7.24
N ASP A 156 17.11 15.14 -7.92
CA ASP A 156 17.90 15.61 -9.06
C ASP A 156 19.11 16.41 -8.57
N VAL A 157 20.31 15.98 -8.97
CA VAL A 157 21.58 16.65 -8.68
C VAL A 157 22.17 17.11 -10.01
N PRO A 158 21.79 18.28 -10.54
CA PRO A 158 22.19 18.73 -11.88
C PRO A 158 23.68 19.07 -11.95
N TYR A 159 24.23 19.10 -13.18
CA TYR A 159 25.53 19.69 -13.43
C TYR A 159 25.54 21.15 -13.01
N SER A 160 26.60 21.56 -12.32
CA SER A 160 26.78 22.94 -11.88
C SER A 160 28.23 23.18 -11.48
N LYS A 161 28.73 24.38 -11.75
CA LYS A 161 30.03 24.88 -11.29
C LYS A 161 29.99 25.17 -9.78
N GLY A 162 31.18 25.24 -9.17
CA GLY A 162 31.37 25.62 -7.76
C GLY A 162 30.82 24.59 -6.76
N THR A 163 30.87 24.90 -5.46
CA THR A 163 30.35 24.02 -4.43
C THR A 163 28.84 24.21 -4.24
N VAL A 164 28.09 23.10 -4.15
CA VAL A 164 26.65 23.11 -3.86
C VAL A 164 26.40 22.36 -2.55
N THR A 165 25.59 22.94 -1.66
CA THR A 165 25.14 22.30 -0.42
C THR A 165 23.63 22.18 -0.42
N SER A 166 23.12 21.06 0.07
CA SER A 166 21.69 20.80 0.24
C SER A 166 21.43 20.16 1.61
N GLU A 167 20.29 20.49 2.18
CA GLU A 167 19.75 19.81 3.37
C GLU A 167 18.42 19.14 3.01
N LEU A 168 18.24 17.91 3.48
CA LEU A 168 17.06 17.09 3.25
C LEU A 168 16.58 16.55 4.58
N THR A 169 15.30 16.71 4.90
CA THR A 169 14.67 16.01 6.02
C THR A 169 13.73 14.95 5.48
N VAL A 170 13.87 13.71 5.95
CA VAL A 170 12.98 12.59 5.58
C VAL A 170 12.36 11.97 6.83
N GLY A 171 11.08 11.64 6.75
CA GLY A 171 10.42 10.81 7.75
C GLY A 171 10.51 9.34 7.32
N TYR A 172 10.82 8.41 8.22
CA TYR A 172 10.80 6.99 7.93
C TYR A 172 10.31 6.22 9.14
N LEU A 173 9.72 5.03 8.98
CA LEU A 173 9.28 4.23 10.14
C LEU A 173 10.49 3.78 11.00
N GLY A 174 11.65 3.60 10.37
CA GLY A 174 12.87 3.12 11.02
C GLY A 174 13.00 1.61 10.92
N THR A 175 14.21 1.14 10.62
CA THR A 175 14.51 -0.29 10.45
C THR A 175 14.22 -1.10 11.72
N LYS A 176 14.53 -0.54 12.90
CA LYS A 176 14.29 -1.20 14.20
C LYS A 176 12.79 -1.42 14.46
N GLU A 177 11.97 -0.40 14.20
CA GLU A 177 10.51 -0.48 14.37
C GLU A 177 9.88 -1.42 13.34
N ILE A 178 10.31 -1.40 12.08
CA ILE A 178 9.85 -2.35 11.05
C ILE A 178 10.14 -3.80 11.48
N LEU A 179 11.34 -4.07 11.99
CA LEU A 179 11.71 -5.40 12.48
C LEU A 179 10.87 -5.82 13.69
N LYS A 180 10.60 -4.90 14.61
CA LYS A 180 9.72 -5.13 15.77
C LYS A 180 8.30 -5.49 15.30
N ARG A 181 7.69 -4.69 14.43
CA ARG A 181 6.34 -4.96 13.90
C ARG A 181 6.25 -6.27 13.15
N LYS A 182 7.27 -6.63 12.35
CA LYS A 182 7.33 -7.93 11.67
C LYS A 182 7.34 -9.10 12.65
N LYS A 183 8.02 -8.95 13.79
CA LYS A 183 8.05 -9.98 14.84
C LYS A 183 6.69 -10.11 15.53
N GLU A 184 6.09 -8.98 15.93
CA GLU A 184 4.76 -8.95 16.54
C GLU A 184 3.70 -9.55 15.61
N GLU A 185 3.78 -9.22 14.32
CA GLU A 185 2.87 -9.74 13.31
C GLU A 185 3.06 -11.25 13.08
N ALA A 186 4.30 -11.74 13.06
CA ALA A 186 4.56 -13.18 12.97
C ALA A 186 4.00 -13.95 14.18
N GLU A 187 4.12 -13.39 15.39
CA GLU A 187 3.54 -13.98 16.61
C GLU A 187 2.00 -14.00 16.54
N ARG A 188 1.38 -12.91 16.05
CA ARG A 188 -0.07 -12.82 15.83
C ARG A 188 -0.54 -13.87 14.81
N ILE A 189 0.14 -14.00 13.68
CA ILE A 189 -0.16 -14.99 12.63
C ILE A 189 -0.15 -16.41 13.20
N VAL A 190 0.89 -16.78 13.97
CA VAL A 190 0.98 -18.12 14.57
C VAL A 190 -0.17 -18.39 15.55
N ALA A 191 -0.56 -17.40 16.34
CA ALA A 191 -1.69 -17.53 17.26
C ALA A 191 -3.02 -17.71 16.50
N GLU A 192 -3.20 -16.98 15.40
CA GLU A 192 -4.40 -17.03 14.58
C GLU A 192 -4.51 -18.34 13.79
N GLU A 193 -3.42 -18.81 13.18
CA GLU A 193 -3.37 -20.12 12.51
C GLU A 193 -3.73 -21.26 13.46
N LYS A 194 -3.28 -21.18 14.72
CA LYS A 194 -3.66 -22.15 15.75
C LYS A 194 -5.16 -22.13 16.02
N ARG A 195 -5.76 -20.95 16.19
CA ARG A 195 -7.20 -20.78 16.43
C ARG A 195 -8.02 -21.35 15.26
N LEU A 196 -7.68 -20.97 14.03
CA LEU A 196 -8.38 -21.44 12.82
C LEU A 196 -8.28 -22.96 12.65
N LYS A 197 -7.12 -23.55 12.96
CA LYS A 197 -6.94 -25.00 12.94
C LYS A 197 -7.83 -25.72 13.95
N GLU A 198 -7.97 -25.17 15.16
CA GLU A 198 -8.86 -25.72 16.19
C GLU A 198 -10.34 -25.66 15.75
N GLU A 199 -10.76 -24.55 15.13
CA GLU A 199 -12.11 -24.38 14.57
C GLU A 199 -12.39 -25.36 13.43
N LYS A 200 -11.44 -25.54 12.50
CA LYS A 200 -11.55 -26.53 11.42
C LYS A 200 -11.77 -27.94 11.96
N ILE A 201 -10.95 -28.36 12.93
CA ILE A 201 -11.06 -29.68 13.56
C ILE A 201 -12.43 -29.86 14.23
N ALA A 202 -12.96 -28.81 14.88
CA ALA A 202 -14.29 -28.85 15.49
C ALA A 202 -15.39 -29.02 14.44
N PHE A 203 -15.32 -28.26 13.34
CA PHE A 203 -16.27 -28.34 12.23
C PHE A 203 -16.27 -29.72 11.54
N GLU A 204 -15.09 -30.28 11.27
CA GLU A 204 -14.95 -31.61 10.67
C GLU A 204 -15.54 -32.71 11.57
N LYS A 205 -15.33 -32.61 12.88
CA LYS A 205 -15.94 -33.52 13.87
C LYS A 205 -17.46 -33.41 13.88
N GLU A 206 -18.00 -32.19 13.79
CA GLU A 206 -19.44 -31.98 13.71
C GLU A 206 -20.04 -32.58 12.44
N CYS A 207 -19.40 -32.37 11.28
CA CYS A 207 -19.81 -32.97 10.02
C CYS A 207 -19.82 -34.50 10.11
N ALA A 208 -18.77 -35.10 10.68
CA ALA A 208 -18.68 -36.54 10.89
C ALA A 208 -19.79 -37.07 11.81
N ALA A 209 -20.08 -36.38 12.94
CA ALA A 209 -21.15 -36.74 13.86
C ALA A 209 -22.54 -36.71 13.19
N ARG A 210 -22.74 -35.76 12.27
CA ARG A 210 -23.97 -35.61 11.47
C ARG A 210 -24.01 -36.49 10.21
N LYS A 211 -22.95 -37.25 9.92
CA LYS A 211 -22.77 -38.07 8.69
C LYS A 211 -22.89 -37.26 7.40
N LEU A 212 -22.32 -36.06 7.40
CA LEU A 212 -22.28 -35.16 6.25
C LEU A 212 -20.89 -35.22 5.58
N SER A 213 -20.85 -35.04 4.26
CA SER A 213 -19.58 -34.66 3.61
C SER A 213 -19.21 -33.24 4.06
N ILE A 214 -17.93 -32.88 3.96
CA ILE A 214 -17.47 -31.52 4.30
C ILE A 214 -18.17 -30.46 3.45
N GLU A 215 -18.32 -30.70 2.15
CA GLU A 215 -19.04 -29.80 1.24
C GLU A 215 -20.51 -29.63 1.65
N GLU A 216 -21.21 -30.71 1.98
CA GLU A 216 -22.60 -30.64 2.47
C GLU A 216 -22.68 -29.93 3.82
N GLY A 217 -21.69 -30.12 4.70
CA GLY A 217 -21.55 -29.38 5.95
C GLY A 217 -21.48 -27.87 5.72
N TYR A 218 -20.59 -27.43 4.82
CA TYR A 218 -20.43 -26.01 4.48
C TYR A 218 -21.68 -25.44 3.82
N LYS A 219 -22.31 -26.21 2.92
CA LYS A 219 -23.57 -25.81 2.29
C LYS A 219 -24.66 -25.55 3.33
N ARG A 220 -24.85 -26.46 4.29
CA ARG A 220 -25.83 -26.28 5.36
C ARG A 220 -25.48 -25.12 6.28
N ALA A 221 -24.21 -24.97 6.65
CA ALA A 221 -23.77 -23.84 7.47
C ALA A 221 -24.08 -22.50 6.79
N ALA A 222 -23.81 -22.38 5.49
CA ALA A 222 -24.13 -21.20 4.70
C ALA A 222 -25.65 -20.94 4.62
N GLU A 223 -26.46 -21.97 4.41
CA GLU A 223 -27.93 -21.88 4.37
C GLU A 223 -28.53 -21.49 5.73
N GLU A 224 -28.08 -22.13 6.81
CA GLU A 224 -28.49 -21.84 8.19
C GLU A 224 -28.15 -20.39 8.55
N LEU A 225 -26.90 -19.97 8.32
CA LEU A 225 -26.46 -18.61 8.56
C LEU A 225 -27.25 -17.62 7.70
N ALA A 226 -27.48 -17.89 6.42
CA ALA A 226 -28.27 -17.03 5.54
C ALA A 226 -29.75 -16.96 5.94
N SER A 227 -30.25 -17.87 6.77
CA SER A 227 -31.62 -17.85 7.29
C SER A 227 -31.78 -17.10 8.62
N ASP A 228 -30.70 -16.84 9.35
CA ASP A 228 -30.76 -16.16 10.65
C ASP A 228 -30.83 -14.63 10.51
N SER A 229 -32.05 -14.10 10.62
CA SER A 229 -32.32 -12.65 10.57
C SER A 229 -31.87 -11.88 11.83
N ARG A 230 -31.45 -12.57 12.90
CA ARG A 230 -31.11 -11.97 14.22
C ARG A 230 -29.63 -11.64 14.39
N ARG A 231 -28.83 -11.62 13.30
CA ARG A 231 -27.41 -11.27 13.39
C ARG A 231 -27.20 -9.91 14.05
N ASN A 232 -26.15 -9.84 14.87
CA ASN A 232 -25.64 -8.60 15.46
C ASN A 232 -25.11 -7.65 14.37
N GLU A 233 -24.71 -6.44 14.75
CA GLU A 233 -24.25 -5.45 13.77
C GLU A 233 -23.01 -5.92 12.99
N GLU A 234 -22.06 -6.58 13.65
CA GLU A 234 -20.82 -7.10 13.04
C GLU A 234 -21.10 -8.11 11.91
N GLY A 235 -22.12 -8.96 12.08
CA GLY A 235 -22.59 -9.87 11.04
C GLY A 235 -23.42 -9.22 9.92
N LYS A 236 -23.38 -7.87 9.81
CA LYS A 236 -24.09 -7.06 8.81
C LYS A 236 -23.16 -6.11 8.02
N VAL A 237 -21.83 -6.25 8.11
CA VAL A 237 -20.90 -5.34 7.44
C VAL A 237 -21.05 -5.35 5.92
N VAL A 238 -21.16 -6.53 5.30
CA VAL A 238 -21.20 -6.67 3.84
C VAL A 238 -22.45 -6.01 3.27
N SER A 239 -23.61 -6.35 3.81
CA SER A 239 -24.92 -5.82 3.41
C SER A 239 -25.02 -4.32 3.66
N LYS A 240 -24.63 -3.83 4.85
CA LYS A 240 -24.65 -2.39 5.17
C LYS A 240 -23.81 -1.58 4.20
N VAL A 241 -22.59 -2.04 3.90
CA VAL A 241 -21.66 -1.34 3.01
C VAL A 241 -22.17 -1.35 1.57
N ILE A 242 -22.61 -2.51 1.06
CA ILE A 242 -23.12 -2.61 -0.31
C ILE A 242 -24.38 -1.75 -0.49
N ASP A 243 -25.32 -1.80 0.47
CA ASP A 243 -26.58 -1.06 0.39
C ASP A 243 -26.37 0.46 0.42
N ARG A 244 -25.42 0.96 1.22
CA ARG A 244 -25.17 2.40 1.33
C ARG A 244 -24.37 2.99 0.15
N ASN A 245 -23.52 2.19 -0.52
CA ASN A 245 -22.67 2.67 -1.61
C ASN A 245 -23.27 2.52 -3.02
N LYS A 246 -24.41 1.82 -3.18
CA LYS A 246 -25.22 1.74 -4.43
C LYS A 246 -24.44 1.51 -5.74
N TRP A 247 -23.33 0.78 -5.68
CA TRP A 247 -22.55 0.38 -6.86
C TRP A 247 -23.42 -0.41 -7.85
N SER A 248 -23.17 -0.30 -9.15
CA SER A 248 -23.96 -1.02 -10.18
C SER A 248 -23.07 -1.97 -10.97
N GLU A 249 -23.63 -3.08 -11.47
CA GLU A 249 -22.91 -4.06 -12.31
C GLU A 249 -21.59 -4.53 -11.67
N LYS A 250 -21.70 -5.01 -10.43
CA LYS A 250 -20.56 -5.33 -9.58
C LYS A 250 -19.91 -6.66 -9.98
N LEU A 251 -18.59 -6.71 -9.94
CA LEU A 251 -17.81 -7.92 -9.75
C LEU A 251 -17.39 -8.00 -8.29
N ILE A 252 -17.96 -8.95 -7.54
CA ILE A 252 -17.61 -9.18 -6.15
C ILE A 252 -16.52 -10.26 -6.08
N VAL A 253 -15.33 -9.87 -5.63
CA VAL A 253 -14.21 -10.76 -5.31
C VAL A 253 -14.21 -10.98 -3.80
N CYS A 254 -14.60 -12.15 -3.34
CA CYS A 254 -14.81 -12.43 -1.93
C CYS A 254 -13.86 -13.53 -1.46
N ASP A 255 -13.16 -13.23 -0.36
CA ASP A 255 -12.44 -14.21 0.42
C ASP A 255 -13.44 -15.23 0.99
N LEU A 256 -13.11 -16.51 0.85
CA LEU A 256 -13.92 -17.63 1.30
C LEU A 256 -13.07 -18.67 2.06
N THR A 257 -12.13 -18.14 2.85
CA THR A 257 -11.38 -18.87 3.89
C THR A 257 -12.25 -19.11 5.13
N GLY A 258 -11.75 -19.91 6.07
CA GLY A 258 -12.51 -20.32 7.25
C GLY A 258 -13.06 -19.16 8.09
N SER A 259 -12.26 -18.11 8.31
CA SER A 259 -12.68 -16.92 9.07
C SER A 259 -13.76 -16.10 8.36
N MET A 260 -13.85 -16.22 7.04
CA MET A 260 -14.76 -15.42 6.22
C MET A 260 -16.15 -16.03 6.05
N MET A 261 -16.39 -17.24 6.52
CA MET A 261 -17.68 -17.95 6.38
C MET A 261 -18.90 -17.14 6.87
N PRO A 262 -18.88 -16.42 8.02
CA PRO A 262 -20.01 -15.60 8.46
C PRO A 262 -20.34 -14.45 7.48
N TYR A 263 -19.30 -13.80 6.94
CA TYR A 263 -19.42 -12.66 6.01
C TYR A 263 -19.81 -13.12 4.61
N ALA A 264 -19.27 -14.23 4.13
CA ALA A 264 -19.68 -14.83 2.86
C ALA A 264 -21.15 -15.29 2.91
N SER A 265 -21.60 -15.83 4.05
CA SER A 265 -23.01 -16.15 4.28
C SER A 265 -23.90 -14.90 4.35
N GLU A 266 -23.34 -13.78 4.81
CA GLU A 266 -24.02 -12.48 4.77
C GLU A 266 -24.22 -11.99 3.34
N LEU A 267 -23.19 -12.12 2.50
CA LEU A 267 -23.26 -11.82 1.08
C LEU A 267 -24.35 -12.65 0.39
N ALA A 268 -24.44 -13.95 0.71
CA ALA A 268 -25.48 -14.83 0.17
C ALA A 268 -26.90 -14.37 0.57
N LEU A 269 -27.09 -13.94 1.83
CA LEU A 269 -28.36 -13.37 2.29
C LEU A 269 -28.69 -12.06 1.58
N TRP A 270 -27.73 -11.13 1.51
CA TRP A 270 -27.91 -9.88 0.78
C TRP A 270 -28.29 -10.14 -0.68
N TYR A 271 -27.61 -11.09 -1.33
CA TYR A 271 -27.90 -11.50 -2.69
C TYR A 271 -29.31 -12.09 -2.83
N LYS A 272 -29.74 -12.98 -1.92
CA LYS A 272 -31.12 -13.52 -1.90
C LYS A 272 -32.18 -12.42 -1.93
N LEU A 273 -31.94 -11.31 -1.21
CA LEU A 273 -32.88 -10.20 -1.08
C LEU A 273 -32.82 -9.21 -2.26
N ASN A 274 -31.72 -9.19 -3.02
CA ASN A 274 -31.45 -8.13 -3.99
C ASN A 274 -31.19 -8.61 -5.42
N TYR A 275 -30.97 -9.91 -5.68
CA TYR A 275 -30.50 -10.41 -6.98
C TYR A 275 -31.40 -10.02 -8.16
N ALA A 276 -32.72 -9.93 -7.95
CA ALA A 276 -33.66 -9.50 -8.99
C ALA A 276 -33.41 -8.06 -9.49
N LYS A 277 -32.74 -7.22 -8.70
CA LYS A 277 -32.35 -5.84 -9.04
C LYS A 277 -30.90 -5.75 -9.54
N GLU A 278 -30.14 -6.84 -9.50
CA GLU A 278 -28.70 -6.89 -9.73
C GLU A 278 -28.38 -7.69 -11.01
N THR A 279 -28.69 -7.12 -12.18
CA THR A 279 -28.76 -7.86 -13.45
C THR A 279 -27.41 -8.35 -14.01
N ASN A 280 -26.29 -7.74 -13.62
CA ASN A 280 -24.94 -8.08 -14.10
C ASN A 280 -23.99 -8.48 -12.95
N LEU A 281 -24.53 -8.87 -11.80
CA LEU A 281 -23.73 -9.25 -10.64
C LEU A 281 -22.95 -10.54 -10.92
N GLN A 282 -21.66 -10.52 -10.56
CA GLN A 282 -20.74 -11.63 -10.75
C GLN A 282 -19.91 -11.85 -9.49
N PHE A 283 -19.48 -13.08 -9.30
CA PHE A 283 -18.74 -13.50 -8.13
C PHE A 283 -17.42 -14.17 -8.52
N VAL A 284 -16.38 -13.82 -7.80
CA VAL A 284 -15.12 -14.55 -7.75
C VAL A 284 -14.85 -14.88 -6.30
N PHE A 285 -14.74 -16.15 -5.96
CA PHE A 285 -14.35 -16.60 -4.64
C PHE A 285 -12.92 -17.10 -4.65
N PHE A 286 -12.19 -16.87 -3.57
CA PHE A 286 -10.86 -17.44 -3.40
C PHE A 286 -10.68 -18.06 -2.02
N ASN A 287 -9.86 -19.11 -1.96
CA ASN A 287 -9.58 -19.89 -0.74
C ASN A 287 -8.07 -20.15 -0.52
N ASP A 288 -7.25 -19.35 -1.22
CA ASP A 288 -5.79 -19.41 -1.12
C ASP A 288 -5.16 -20.74 -1.49
N GLY A 289 -5.63 -21.28 -2.61
CA GLY A 289 -4.90 -22.31 -3.35
C GLY A 289 -5.31 -23.74 -3.04
N ASP A 290 -6.58 -23.98 -2.71
CA ASP A 290 -7.15 -25.34 -2.64
C ASP A 290 -6.38 -26.30 -1.71
N ASN A 291 -6.08 -25.85 -0.48
CA ASN A 291 -5.31 -26.60 0.52
C ASN A 291 -3.89 -27.01 0.10
N LYS A 292 -3.31 -26.35 -0.92
CA LYS A 292 -1.89 -26.51 -1.24
C LYS A 292 -1.02 -26.22 -0.02
N SER A 293 0.10 -26.93 0.10
CA SER A 293 1.08 -26.61 1.12
C SER A 293 1.73 -25.24 0.84
N ASN A 294 2.23 -24.55 1.87
CA ASN A 294 2.80 -23.21 1.72
C ASN A 294 3.96 -23.16 0.70
N SER A 295 4.71 -24.25 0.52
CA SER A 295 5.79 -24.34 -0.48
C SER A 295 5.28 -24.42 -1.93
N GLU A 296 4.04 -24.86 -2.14
CA GLU A 296 3.40 -24.95 -3.45
C GLU A 296 2.67 -23.67 -3.85
N LYS A 297 2.37 -22.79 -2.88
CA LYS A 297 1.72 -21.49 -3.07
C LYS A 297 2.68 -20.45 -3.65
N LYS A 298 2.99 -20.61 -4.94
CA LYS A 298 3.79 -19.63 -5.68
C LYS A 298 2.99 -18.35 -5.91
N ILE A 299 3.61 -17.21 -5.67
CA ILE A 299 3.00 -15.88 -5.87
C ILE A 299 2.42 -15.75 -7.28
N GLY A 300 1.11 -15.51 -7.39
CA GLY A 300 0.35 -15.38 -8.64
C GLY A 300 -0.13 -16.70 -9.25
N GLU A 301 0.24 -17.83 -8.66
CA GLU A 301 -0.09 -19.19 -9.11
C GLU A 301 -0.55 -20.10 -7.97
N SER A 302 -0.99 -19.53 -6.84
CA SER A 302 -1.50 -20.30 -5.71
C SER A 302 -2.78 -21.03 -6.11
N GLY A 303 -3.62 -20.42 -6.95
CA GLY A 303 -4.86 -21.04 -7.43
C GLY A 303 -6.01 -20.84 -6.44
N GLY A 304 -6.98 -21.75 -6.44
CA GLY A 304 -8.13 -21.62 -5.57
C GLY A 304 -9.01 -20.43 -5.89
N ILE A 305 -9.20 -20.12 -7.17
CA ILE A 305 -10.00 -18.96 -7.63
C ILE A 305 -11.14 -19.47 -8.50
N TYR A 306 -12.36 -19.15 -8.09
CA TYR A 306 -13.57 -19.73 -8.61
C TYR A 306 -14.53 -18.63 -9.06
N TYR A 307 -15.00 -18.71 -10.30
CA TYR A 307 -15.94 -17.74 -10.88
C TYR A 307 -17.36 -18.29 -10.90
N GLY A 308 -18.34 -17.42 -10.65
CA GLY A 308 -19.76 -17.70 -10.77
C GLY A 308 -20.57 -16.49 -11.24
N LYS A 309 -21.58 -16.74 -12.07
CA LYS A 309 -22.59 -15.73 -12.44
C LYS A 309 -23.72 -15.67 -11.42
N SER A 310 -24.45 -14.56 -11.43
CA SER A 310 -25.71 -14.40 -10.69
C SER A 310 -26.82 -15.30 -11.27
N GLU A 311 -26.87 -16.57 -10.82
CA GLU A 311 -27.82 -17.59 -11.28
C GLU A 311 -28.78 -18.07 -10.16
N GLY A 312 -29.06 -17.20 -9.18
CA GLY A 312 -29.86 -17.53 -8.01
C GLY A 312 -29.07 -18.10 -6.83
N LEU A 313 -29.73 -18.16 -5.66
CA LEU A 313 -29.10 -18.47 -4.38
C LEU A 313 -28.51 -19.89 -4.33
N ASP A 314 -29.23 -20.89 -4.85
CA ASP A 314 -28.79 -22.30 -4.78
C ASP A 314 -27.46 -22.53 -5.52
N LYS A 315 -27.28 -21.85 -6.67
CA LYS A 315 -26.01 -21.90 -7.42
C LYS A 315 -24.90 -21.19 -6.68
N LEU A 316 -25.20 -20.08 -6.02
CA LEU A 316 -24.24 -19.34 -5.20
C LEU A 316 -23.77 -20.17 -4.00
N THR A 317 -24.70 -20.73 -3.21
CA THR A 317 -24.35 -21.54 -2.03
C THR A 317 -23.62 -22.82 -2.42
N GLN A 318 -23.98 -23.45 -3.54
CA GLN A 318 -23.23 -24.58 -4.09
C GLN A 318 -21.80 -24.19 -4.45
N LEU A 319 -21.60 -23.04 -5.11
CA LEU A 319 -20.26 -22.56 -5.45
C LEU A 319 -19.44 -22.26 -4.19
N MET A 320 -20.03 -21.57 -3.21
CA MET A 320 -19.39 -21.25 -1.94
C MET A 320 -18.96 -22.52 -1.21
N ALA A 321 -19.86 -23.50 -1.08
CA ALA A 321 -19.56 -24.78 -0.43
C ALA A 321 -18.42 -25.54 -1.11
N LYS A 322 -18.41 -25.56 -2.46
CA LYS A 322 -17.32 -26.15 -3.24
C LYS A 322 -15.98 -25.46 -2.95
N VAL A 323 -15.97 -24.14 -2.88
CA VAL A 323 -14.76 -23.35 -2.60
C VAL A 323 -14.22 -23.66 -1.20
N SER A 324 -15.08 -23.62 -0.17
CA SER A 324 -14.69 -23.96 1.22
C SER A 324 -14.20 -25.40 1.35
N ALA A 325 -14.83 -26.34 0.65
CA ALA A 325 -14.45 -27.74 0.70
C ALA A 325 -13.11 -28.01 0.01
N ALA A 326 -12.77 -27.22 -1.02
CA ALA A 326 -11.48 -27.32 -1.71
C ALA A 326 -10.33 -26.77 -0.86
N GLY A 327 -10.58 -25.75 -0.03
CA GLY A 327 -9.57 -25.11 0.81
C GLY A 327 -10.15 -24.07 1.75
N ASP A 328 -9.46 -23.81 2.86
CA ASP A 328 -9.86 -22.85 3.89
C ASP A 328 -8.78 -21.83 4.26
N GLY A 329 -7.73 -21.69 3.45
CA GLY A 329 -6.61 -20.78 3.69
C GLY A 329 -5.32 -21.51 4.08
N GLY A 330 -5.35 -22.45 5.02
CA GLY A 330 -4.18 -23.25 5.44
C GLY A 330 -3.08 -22.46 6.18
N ASP A 331 -2.63 -21.32 5.65
CA ASP A 331 -1.83 -20.28 6.33
C ASP A 331 -2.62 -18.97 6.39
N CYS A 332 -2.31 -18.10 7.36
CA CYS A 332 -3.09 -16.88 7.58
C CYS A 332 -2.97 -15.82 6.46
N PRO A 333 -1.83 -15.62 5.77
CA PRO A 333 -1.76 -14.69 4.64
C PRO A 333 -2.47 -15.22 3.39
N GLU A 334 -3.25 -14.40 2.68
CA GLU A 334 -4.15 -14.86 1.60
C GLU A 334 -3.76 -14.33 0.20
N ASN A 335 -4.23 -14.97 -0.88
CA ASN A 335 -3.89 -14.63 -2.28
C ASN A 335 -4.81 -13.60 -2.96
N ASN A 336 -5.10 -12.49 -2.26
CA ASN A 336 -6.07 -11.48 -2.70
C ASN A 336 -5.74 -10.87 -4.07
N MET A 337 -4.46 -10.56 -4.36
CA MET A 337 -4.10 -9.91 -5.63
C MET A 337 -4.24 -10.85 -6.82
N GLU A 338 -3.91 -12.14 -6.66
CA GLU A 338 -4.14 -13.17 -7.67
C GLU A 338 -5.64 -13.28 -7.98
N ALA A 339 -6.49 -13.28 -6.95
CA ALA A 339 -7.94 -13.31 -7.10
C ALA A 339 -8.46 -12.10 -7.88
N LEU A 340 -7.99 -10.88 -7.58
CA LEU A 340 -8.31 -9.68 -8.37
C LEU A 340 -7.84 -9.81 -9.82
N ILE A 341 -6.56 -10.13 -10.04
CA ILE A 341 -5.94 -10.17 -11.38
C ILE A 341 -6.59 -11.22 -12.28
N LYS A 342 -6.86 -12.42 -11.76
CA LYS A 342 -7.51 -13.49 -12.53
C LYS A 342 -9.02 -13.25 -12.63
N GLY A 343 -9.65 -12.78 -11.55
CA GLY A 343 -11.08 -12.50 -11.48
C GLY A 343 -11.56 -11.56 -12.57
N ILE A 344 -10.87 -10.43 -12.77
CA ILE A 344 -11.23 -9.46 -13.82
C ILE A 344 -11.07 -10.01 -15.26
N LYS A 345 -10.32 -11.09 -15.46
CA LYS A 345 -10.17 -11.76 -16.76
C LYS A 345 -11.29 -12.77 -17.01
N MET A 346 -11.83 -13.34 -15.93
CA MET A 346 -12.95 -14.30 -15.99
C MET A 346 -14.31 -13.60 -16.08
N ALA A 347 -14.43 -12.44 -15.44
CA ALA A 347 -15.66 -11.69 -15.36
C ALA A 347 -15.67 -10.51 -16.34
N THR A 348 -16.58 -10.54 -17.32
CA THR A 348 -16.80 -9.42 -18.25
C THR A 348 -18.22 -9.46 -18.83
N PRO A 349 -18.94 -8.32 -18.92
CA PRO A 349 -18.56 -6.98 -18.46
C PRO A 349 -18.88 -6.76 -16.96
N TYR A 350 -18.22 -5.78 -16.33
CA TYR A 350 -18.57 -5.23 -15.00
C TYR A 350 -18.19 -3.73 -14.96
N LYS A 351 -18.81 -2.95 -14.06
CA LYS A 351 -18.48 -1.54 -13.83
C LYS A 351 -17.69 -1.33 -12.55
N GLU A 352 -18.11 -1.99 -11.48
CA GLU A 352 -17.58 -1.79 -10.14
C GLU A 352 -16.89 -3.06 -9.64
N LEU A 353 -15.66 -2.93 -9.17
CA LEU A 353 -14.89 -4.05 -8.61
C LEU A 353 -14.89 -3.93 -7.09
N VAL A 354 -15.53 -4.89 -6.42
CA VAL A 354 -15.69 -4.90 -4.97
C VAL A 354 -14.93 -6.09 -4.41
N MET A 355 -14.05 -5.87 -3.45
CA MET A 355 -13.30 -6.92 -2.77
C MET A 355 -13.77 -7.03 -1.32
N ILE A 356 -14.13 -8.24 -0.86
CA ILE A 356 -14.59 -8.50 0.52
C ILE A 356 -13.58 -9.43 1.17
N VAL A 357 -12.94 -8.99 2.26
CA VAL A 357 -11.74 -9.63 2.81
C VAL A 357 -11.67 -9.55 4.33
N ASP A 358 -10.93 -10.49 4.93
CA ASP A 358 -10.62 -10.49 6.36
C ASP A 358 -9.53 -9.46 6.68
N ASN A 359 -9.84 -8.49 7.52
CA ASN A 359 -8.88 -7.53 8.02
C ASN A 359 -7.87 -8.12 9.00
N ASN A 360 -8.03 -9.36 9.44
CA ASN A 360 -7.05 -10.06 10.27
C ASN A 360 -6.06 -10.91 9.46
N ALA A 361 -6.23 -11.00 8.13
CA ALA A 361 -5.35 -11.74 7.24
C ALA A 361 -4.46 -10.81 6.41
N PRO A 362 -3.12 -10.97 6.44
CA PRO A 362 -2.21 -10.24 5.55
C PRO A 362 -2.37 -10.64 4.08
N VAL A 363 -1.94 -9.78 3.15
CA VAL A 363 -2.00 -10.10 1.72
C VAL A 363 -0.69 -10.75 1.26
N LYS A 364 -0.71 -12.08 1.08
CA LYS A 364 0.47 -12.90 0.70
C LYS A 364 1.16 -12.39 -0.55
N ASP A 365 0.37 -11.99 -1.54
CA ASP A 365 0.81 -11.65 -2.88
C ASP A 365 0.78 -10.15 -3.19
N ILE A 366 0.89 -9.31 -2.15
CA ILE A 366 0.90 -7.84 -2.27
C ILE A 366 1.94 -7.32 -3.26
N SER A 367 3.02 -8.08 -3.50
CA SER A 367 4.03 -7.76 -4.52
C SER A 367 3.48 -7.68 -5.96
N LEU A 368 2.32 -8.26 -6.23
CA LEU A 368 1.61 -8.20 -7.52
C LEU A 368 0.85 -6.88 -7.72
N LEU A 369 0.60 -6.10 -6.66
CA LEU A 369 -0.09 -4.81 -6.71
C LEU A 369 0.55 -3.82 -7.70
N LYS A 370 1.87 -3.91 -7.91
CA LYS A 370 2.59 -3.09 -8.91
C LYS A 370 2.06 -3.23 -10.34
N SER A 371 1.39 -4.35 -10.65
CA SER A 371 0.88 -4.69 -11.98
C SER A 371 -0.64 -4.60 -12.09
N PHE A 372 -1.31 -3.99 -11.10
CA PHE A 372 -2.76 -3.89 -11.03
C PHE A 372 -3.20 -2.44 -10.83
N ASP A 373 -4.14 -1.98 -11.68
CA ASP A 373 -4.51 -0.55 -11.78
C ASP A 373 -6.03 -0.30 -11.84
N LYS A 374 -6.86 -1.34 -11.70
CA LYS A 374 -8.32 -1.19 -11.67
C LYS A 374 -8.76 -0.71 -10.30
N PRO A 375 -9.61 0.34 -10.18
CA PRO A 375 -10.18 0.75 -8.90
C PRO A 375 -10.87 -0.40 -8.18
N VAL A 376 -10.59 -0.54 -6.88
CA VAL A 376 -11.16 -1.59 -6.02
C VAL A 376 -11.85 -0.95 -4.81
N HIS A 377 -13.12 -1.28 -4.60
CA HIS A 377 -13.82 -0.97 -3.36
C HIS A 377 -13.61 -2.12 -2.36
N ILE A 378 -12.84 -1.90 -1.30
CA ILE A 378 -12.49 -2.96 -0.35
C ILE A 378 -13.42 -2.86 0.86
N ILE A 379 -14.24 -3.89 1.06
CA ILE A 379 -15.04 -4.10 2.27
C ILE A 379 -14.20 -4.92 3.24
N LEU A 380 -13.88 -4.32 4.38
CA LEU A 380 -13.08 -4.96 5.42
C LEU A 380 -13.99 -5.60 6.47
N CYS A 381 -13.85 -6.90 6.62
CA CYS A 381 -14.53 -7.69 7.64
C CYS A 381 -13.60 -7.90 8.84
N GLY A 382 -14.14 -8.04 10.06
CA GLY A 382 -13.31 -8.31 11.25
C GLY A 382 -12.44 -7.13 11.72
N CYS A 383 -12.82 -5.88 11.42
CA CYS A 383 -12.13 -4.67 11.90
C CYS A 383 -12.34 -4.41 13.41
N TYR A 384 -11.74 -5.21 14.28
CA TYR A 384 -11.80 -4.98 15.72
C TYR A 384 -11.01 -3.74 16.14
N ASN A 385 -11.58 -2.93 17.05
CA ASN A 385 -10.98 -1.71 17.59
C ASN A 385 -10.60 -0.63 16.56
N GLY A 386 -11.10 -0.73 15.33
CA GLY A 386 -10.77 0.18 14.23
C GLY A 386 -9.35 0.04 13.70
N LEU A 387 -8.66 -1.08 13.97
CA LEU A 387 -7.39 -1.39 13.32
C LEU A 387 -7.66 -1.86 11.89
N VAL A 388 -6.96 -1.30 10.92
CA VAL A 388 -6.91 -1.76 9.53
C VAL A 388 -5.49 -2.19 9.15
N LEU A 389 -5.34 -3.33 8.47
CA LEU A 389 -4.03 -3.74 7.94
C LEU A 389 -3.58 -2.84 6.80
N GLU A 390 -2.29 -2.47 6.83
CA GLU A 390 -1.69 -1.47 5.93
C GLU A 390 -1.76 -1.89 4.45
N ASP A 391 -1.71 -3.20 4.15
CA ASP A 391 -1.78 -3.72 2.78
C ASP A 391 -3.08 -3.31 2.07
N TYR A 392 -4.22 -3.34 2.76
CA TYR A 392 -5.50 -2.94 2.16
C TYR A 392 -5.53 -1.44 1.84
N LEU A 393 -5.00 -0.60 2.74
CA LEU A 393 -4.85 0.83 2.48
C LEU A 393 -3.95 1.10 1.28
N ASN A 394 -2.86 0.33 1.14
CA ASN A 394 -1.94 0.42 0.01
C ASN A 394 -2.59 -0.04 -1.31
N ILE A 395 -3.44 -1.08 -1.29
CA ILE A 395 -4.22 -1.51 -2.45
C ILE A 395 -5.17 -0.39 -2.87
N ALA A 396 -5.96 0.18 -1.95
CA ALA A 396 -6.86 1.28 -2.24
C ALA A 396 -6.12 2.51 -2.80
N LEU A 397 -4.98 2.89 -2.21
CA LEU A 397 -4.15 4.00 -2.70
C LEU A 397 -3.68 3.76 -4.13
N LYS A 398 -3.10 2.59 -4.41
CA LYS A 398 -2.49 2.30 -5.72
C LYS A 398 -3.53 2.15 -6.82
N THR A 399 -4.68 1.58 -6.50
CA THR A 399 -5.77 1.34 -7.45
C THR A 399 -6.69 2.53 -7.63
N LYS A 400 -6.52 3.60 -6.84
CA LYS A 400 -7.48 4.69 -6.71
C LYS A 400 -8.86 4.20 -6.25
N GLY A 401 -8.86 3.15 -5.45
CA GLY A 401 -10.01 2.53 -4.84
C GLY A 401 -10.40 3.21 -3.52
N THR A 402 -11.18 2.49 -2.72
CA THR A 402 -11.75 2.97 -1.45
C THR A 402 -11.75 1.86 -0.42
N ILE A 403 -11.78 2.23 0.87
CA ILE A 403 -11.93 1.29 1.99
C ILE A 403 -13.28 1.51 2.65
N HIS A 404 -13.92 0.42 3.07
CA HIS A 404 -15.20 0.43 3.73
C HIS A 404 -15.17 -0.49 4.95
N THR A 405 -15.41 0.07 6.13
CA THR A 405 -15.66 -0.69 7.36
C THR A 405 -17.16 -0.69 7.64
N ILE A 406 -17.61 -1.35 8.71
CA ILE A 406 -19.01 -1.27 9.11
C ILE A 406 -19.42 0.16 9.48
N GLU A 407 -18.53 0.96 10.07
CA GLU A 407 -18.82 2.32 10.53
C GLU A 407 -18.58 3.41 9.48
N GLU A 408 -17.55 3.26 8.63
CA GLU A 408 -17.08 4.37 7.79
C GLU A 408 -16.68 3.96 6.37
N ASP A 409 -16.91 4.89 5.42
CA ASP A 409 -16.47 4.81 4.03
C ASP A 409 -15.29 5.77 3.81
N ILE A 410 -14.08 5.23 3.65
CA ILE A 410 -12.87 6.03 3.43
C ILE A 410 -12.61 6.15 1.92
N VAL A 411 -13.28 7.13 1.30
CA VAL A 411 -13.27 7.32 -0.16
C VAL A 411 -12.18 8.26 -0.69
N LYS A 412 -11.49 8.98 0.19
CA LYS A 412 -10.49 9.99 -0.18
C LYS A 412 -9.05 9.45 -0.23
N ILE A 413 -8.84 8.16 0.01
CA ILE A 413 -7.51 7.53 0.03
C ILE A 413 -6.75 7.78 -1.28
N ALA A 414 -7.43 7.68 -2.41
CA ALA A 414 -6.84 7.88 -3.74
C ALA A 414 -6.25 9.29 -3.96
N ALA A 415 -6.74 10.29 -3.22
CA ALA A 415 -6.30 11.69 -3.35
C ALA A 415 -5.19 12.05 -2.35
N MET A 416 -4.78 11.11 -1.49
CA MET A 416 -3.79 11.38 -0.46
C MET A 416 -2.36 11.39 -1.00
N SER A 417 -1.53 12.25 -0.42
CA SER A 417 -0.11 12.44 -0.78
C SER A 417 0.83 12.16 0.39
N GLU A 418 2.12 12.05 0.08
CA GLU A 418 3.20 11.88 1.06
C GLU A 418 3.06 12.82 2.28
N GLY A 419 3.15 12.25 3.48
CA GLY A 419 3.06 12.95 4.76
C GLY A 419 1.63 13.23 5.24
N GLN A 420 0.59 13.03 4.43
CA GLN A 420 -0.78 13.19 4.89
C GLN A 420 -1.21 12.04 5.81
N GLU A 421 -2.06 12.37 6.77
CA GLU A 421 -2.64 11.43 7.74
C GLU A 421 -4.12 11.17 7.44
N VAL A 422 -4.54 9.94 7.72
CA VAL A 422 -5.95 9.56 7.82
C VAL A 422 -6.17 8.84 9.14
N LYS A 423 -7.24 9.20 9.83
CA LYS A 423 -7.70 8.48 11.02
C LYS A 423 -8.78 7.51 10.58
N ILE A 424 -8.63 6.24 10.97
CA ILE A 424 -9.59 5.17 10.72
C ILE A 424 -9.86 4.52 12.07
N GLY A 425 -11.11 4.58 12.53
CA GLY A 425 -11.48 4.24 13.90
C GLY A 425 -10.58 4.91 14.95
N THR A 426 -9.84 4.11 15.74
CA THR A 426 -8.92 4.61 16.77
C THR A 426 -7.49 4.85 16.28
N GLN A 427 -7.17 4.39 15.08
CA GLN A 427 -5.81 4.36 14.55
C GLN A 427 -5.56 5.53 13.60
N THR A 428 -4.31 5.98 13.53
CA THR A 428 -3.86 6.99 12.57
C THR A 428 -2.85 6.38 11.62
N TYR A 429 -3.01 6.63 10.34
CA TYR A 429 -2.11 6.17 9.28
C TYR A 429 -1.54 7.38 8.55
N ARG A 430 -0.27 7.30 8.15
CA ARG A 430 0.41 8.34 7.38
C ARG A 430 1.02 7.75 6.13
N ILE A 431 0.99 8.48 5.02
CA ILE A 431 1.75 8.07 3.82
C ILE A 431 3.22 8.40 4.03
N MET A 432 4.06 7.37 3.99
CA MET A 432 5.52 7.47 4.09
C MET A 432 6.18 6.59 3.03
N GLY A 433 6.93 7.20 2.11
CA GLY A 433 7.54 6.50 0.98
C GLY A 433 6.52 5.96 -0.01
N GLY A 434 5.38 6.64 -0.16
CA GLY A 434 4.28 6.21 -1.03
C GLY A 434 3.45 5.04 -0.52
N GLN A 435 3.59 4.66 0.76
CA GLN A 435 2.81 3.61 1.41
C GLN A 435 2.22 4.11 2.73
N PHE A 436 1.05 3.60 3.11
CA PHE A 436 0.50 3.84 4.44
C PHE A 436 1.30 3.09 5.48
N VAL A 437 1.63 3.79 6.56
CA VAL A 437 2.18 3.22 7.79
C VAL A 437 1.35 3.69 8.98
N ARG A 438 1.11 2.80 9.93
CA ARG A 438 0.42 3.13 11.19
C ARG A 438 1.32 4.02 12.04
N VAL A 439 0.80 5.17 12.43
CA VAL A 439 1.41 6.11 13.38
C VAL A 439 0.86 5.79 14.76
N SER A 440 1.67 5.12 15.57
CA SER A 440 1.33 4.87 16.97
C SER A 440 1.57 6.16 17.75
N LYS A 441 0.56 7.02 17.93
CA LYS A 441 0.68 8.08 18.93
C LYS A 441 0.59 7.42 20.30
N ALA A 442 1.74 7.29 20.97
CA ALA A 442 1.83 6.79 22.33
C ALA A 442 0.97 7.60 23.31
#